data_AF-A0A4Q2M3E2-F1
#
_entry.id   AF-A0A4Q2M3E2-F1
#
_cell.length_a   1.000
_cell.length_b   1.000
_cell.length_c   1.000
_cell.angle_alpha   90.00
_cell.angle_beta   90.00
_cell.angle_gamma   90.00
#
_symmetry.space_group_name_H-M   'P 1'
#
loop_
_entity.id
_entity.type
_entity.pdbx_description
1 polymer ?
#
loop_
_entity_poly.entity_id
_entity_poly.type
_entity_poly.pdbx_seq_one_letter_code
_entity_poly.pdbx_strand_id
1 'polypeptide(L)'
;MLQEALQKLQKEVADSPKDEYVRMLGAELINYVRANPDKAPLFVAQGKSIQGSLAAMRKAVEKKKQGNMAVVTPDEGKSIVLEYYGIQTAKAEPEPVAVGFSVDIDDLL
;
A
#
# COMPACT_ATOMS: atom_id res chain seq x y z
N MET A 1 -10.59 14.77 14.48
CA MET A 1 -9.90 13.57 13.97
C MET A 1 -9.44 13.70 12.52
N LEU A 2 -10.27 14.11 11.54
CA LEU A 2 -9.83 14.26 10.14
C LEU A 2 -8.64 15.20 9.98
N GLN A 3 -8.76 16.45 10.43
CA GLN A 3 -7.70 17.45 10.29
C GLN A 3 -6.41 17.04 11.00
N GLU A 4 -6.54 16.45 12.19
CA GLU A 4 -5.42 15.92 12.98
C GLU A 4 -4.69 14.79 12.25
N ALA A 5 -5.41 13.84 11.66
CA ALA A 5 -4.82 12.77 10.85
C ALA A 5 -4.07 13.33 9.63
N LEU A 6 -4.66 14.30 8.94
CA LEU A 6 -4.02 14.95 7.79
C LEU A 6 -2.77 15.72 8.20
N GLN A 7 -2.80 16.48 9.30
CA GLN A 7 -1.64 17.18 9.83
C GLN A 7 -0.53 16.22 10.25
N LYS A 8 -0.87 15.12 10.93
CA LYS A 8 0.08 14.08 11.32
C LYS A 8 0.77 13.47 10.10
N LEU A 9 0.02 13.04 9.09
CA LEU A 9 0.58 12.46 7.86
C LEU A 9 1.46 13.48 7.11
N GLN A 10 1.02 14.74 7.00
CA GLN A 10 1.83 15.80 6.38
C GLN A 10 3.13 16.05 7.14
N LYS A 11 3.08 16.05 8.48
CA LYS A 11 4.26 16.19 9.33
C LYS A 11 5.24 15.04 9.12
N GLU A 12 4.76 13.80 9.10
CA GLU A 12 5.62 12.63 8.85
C GLU A 12 6.32 12.68 7.49
N VAL A 13 5.62 13.16 6.45
CA VAL A 13 6.20 13.41 5.12
C VAL A 13 7.26 14.50 5.17
N ALA A 14 6.97 15.63 5.84
CA ALA A 14 7.89 16.76 5.96
C ALA A 14 9.14 16.42 6.79
N ASP A 15 9.00 15.60 7.83
CA ASP A 15 10.09 15.14 8.69
C ASP A 15 11.00 14.11 7.99
N SER A 16 10.58 13.57 6.83
CA SER A 16 11.30 12.54 6.06
C SER A 16 11.65 12.97 4.61
N PRO A 17 12.28 14.14 4.39
CA PRO A 17 12.38 14.77 3.07
C PRO A 17 13.21 13.98 2.04
N LYS A 18 14.09 13.08 2.51
CA LYS A 18 14.95 12.24 1.66
C LYS A 18 14.36 10.85 1.41
N ASP A 19 13.26 10.49 2.06
CA ASP A 19 12.64 9.17 1.90
C ASP A 19 11.53 9.24 0.84
N GLU A 20 11.83 8.75 -0.36
CA GLU A 20 10.87 8.70 -1.48
C GLU A 20 9.67 7.81 -1.18
N TYR A 21 9.85 6.73 -0.43
CA TYR A 21 8.76 5.81 -0.07
C TYR A 21 7.78 6.48 0.90
N VAL A 22 8.29 7.19 1.90
CA VAL A 22 7.45 7.95 2.83
C VAL A 22 6.69 9.07 2.09
N ARG A 23 7.34 9.77 1.16
CA ARG A 23 6.67 10.81 0.36
C ARG A 23 5.55 10.24 -0.51
N MET A 24 5.82 9.19 -1.28
CA MET A 24 4.84 8.56 -2.16
C MET A 24 3.68 7.98 -1.37
N LEU A 25 3.96 7.17 -0.34
CA LEU A 25 2.92 6.55 0.46
C LEU A 25 2.14 7.58 1.29
N GLY A 26 2.81 8.63 1.78
CA GLY A 26 2.17 9.70 2.51
C GLY A 26 1.12 10.44 1.67
N ALA A 27 1.41 10.71 0.38
CA ALA A 27 0.44 11.30 -0.53
C ALA A 27 -0.79 10.40 -0.73
N GLU A 28 -0.58 9.10 -0.94
CA GLU A 28 -1.65 8.10 -1.05
C GLU A 28 -2.51 8.03 0.22
N LEU A 29 -1.90 7.99 1.40
CA LEU A 29 -2.63 7.94 2.68
C LEU A 29 -3.40 9.22 2.96
N ILE A 30 -2.84 10.38 2.62
CA ILE A 30 -3.53 11.67 2.71
C ILE A 30 -4.79 11.67 1.83
N ASN A 31 -4.69 11.18 0.59
CA ASN A 31 -5.83 11.06 -0.31
C ASN A 31 -6.86 10.05 0.22
N TYR A 32 -6.40 8.91 0.73
CA TYR A 32 -7.27 7.90 1.34
C TYR A 32 -8.08 8.48 2.51
N VAL A 33 -7.44 9.21 3.43
CA VAL A 33 -8.11 9.81 4.60
C VAL A 33 -9.11 10.89 4.19
N ARG A 34 -8.82 11.68 3.14
CA ARG A 34 -9.80 12.64 2.59
C ARG A 34 -11.04 11.97 2.02
N ALA A 35 -10.85 10.85 1.32
CA ALA A 35 -11.94 10.07 0.73
C ALA A 35 -12.74 9.27 1.78
N ASN A 36 -12.11 8.92 2.91
CA ASN A 36 -12.70 8.09 3.97
C ASN A 36 -12.54 8.77 5.34
N PRO A 37 -13.25 9.89 5.58
CA PRO A 37 -13.05 10.69 6.79
C PRO A 37 -13.41 9.94 8.09
N ASP A 38 -14.28 8.92 8.00
CA ASP A 38 -14.63 8.02 9.10
C ASP A 38 -13.44 7.16 9.57
N LYS A 39 -12.45 6.93 8.71
CA LYS A 39 -11.23 6.16 9.03
C LYS A 39 -10.11 7.02 9.65
N ALA A 40 -10.24 8.34 9.65
CA ALA A 40 -9.20 9.24 10.17
C ALA A 40 -8.68 8.90 11.59
N PRO A 41 -9.51 8.49 12.57
CA PRO A 41 -9.02 8.13 13.92
C PRO A 41 -7.97 7.02 13.92
N LEU A 42 -7.99 6.12 12.93
CA LEU A 42 -7.06 4.99 12.84
C LEU A 42 -5.63 5.44 12.52
N PHE A 43 -5.47 6.60 11.87
CA PHE A 43 -4.17 7.13 11.46
C PHE A 43 -3.45 7.90 12.57
N VAL A 44 -4.18 8.32 13.62
CA VAL A 44 -3.63 8.99 14.80
C VAL A 44 -3.46 8.04 15.99
N ALA A 45 -3.87 6.78 15.86
CA ALA A 45 -3.74 5.80 16.92
C ALA A 45 -2.26 5.61 17.33
N GLN A 46 -2.03 5.31 18.61
CA GLN A 46 -0.69 5.19 19.15
C GLN A 46 0.13 4.13 18.40
N GLY A 47 1.36 4.48 18.05
CA GLY A 47 2.29 3.59 17.34
C GLY A 47 2.02 3.45 15.84
N LYS A 48 1.04 4.16 15.26
CA LYS A 48 0.82 4.20 13.80
C LYS A 48 1.67 5.27 13.14
N SER A 49 2.40 4.92 12.10
CA SER A 49 3.15 5.86 11.25
C SER A 49 3.30 5.33 9.82
N ILE A 50 3.62 6.22 8.88
CA ILE A 50 3.90 5.88 7.48
C ILE A 50 5.08 4.91 7.42
N GLN A 51 6.17 5.21 8.14
CA GLN A 51 7.34 4.32 8.21
C GLN A 51 7.00 2.96 8.83
N GLY A 52 6.13 2.93 9.84
CA GLY A 52 5.62 1.70 10.43
C GLY A 52 4.82 0.86 9.44
N SER A 53 4.00 1.51 8.61
CA SER A 53 3.23 0.84 7.56
C SER A 53 4.11 0.29 6.43
N LEU A 54 5.18 1.00 6.05
CA LEU A 54 6.19 0.50 5.11
C LEU A 54 6.94 -0.72 5.68
N ALA A 55 7.31 -0.69 6.96
CA ALA A 55 7.94 -1.82 7.63
C ALA A 55 6.99 -3.04 7.69
N ALA A 56 5.70 -2.83 7.93
CA ALA A 56 4.69 -3.88 7.90
C ALA A 56 4.54 -4.47 6.48
N MET A 57 4.48 -3.61 5.46
CA MET A 57 4.45 -4.02 4.06
C MET A 57 5.66 -4.89 3.70
N ARG A 58 6.88 -4.43 4.03
CA ARG A 58 8.10 -5.20 3.83
C ARG A 58 8.02 -6.59 4.47
N LYS A 59 7.64 -6.68 5.75
CA LYS A 59 7.54 -7.97 6.47
C LYS A 59 6.51 -8.92 5.86
N ALA A 60 5.39 -8.40 5.36
CA ALA A 60 4.37 -9.23 4.72
C ALA A 60 4.87 -9.77 3.38
N VAL A 61 5.53 -8.91 2.59
CA VAL A 61 6.04 -9.21 1.26
C VAL A 61 7.25 -10.15 1.30
N GLU A 62 8.09 -10.03 2.33
CA GLU A 62 9.22 -10.94 2.57
C GLU A 62 8.80 -12.42 2.66
N LYS A 63 7.55 -12.71 3.05
CA LYS A 63 7.01 -14.09 3.10
C LYS A 63 6.73 -14.68 1.71
N LYS A 64 6.51 -13.84 0.70
CA LYS A 64 6.25 -14.24 -0.70
C LYS A 64 7.51 -14.20 -1.56
N LYS A 65 8.66 -13.87 -0.97
CA LYS A 65 9.92 -13.64 -1.67
C LYS A 65 10.41 -14.91 -2.36
N GLN A 66 10.81 -14.77 -3.62
CA GLN A 66 11.52 -15.80 -4.38
C GLN A 66 12.96 -15.32 -4.59
N GLY A 67 13.93 -16.00 -3.97
CA GLY A 67 15.33 -15.58 -3.96
C GLY A 67 15.53 -14.23 -3.26
N ASN A 68 15.96 -13.21 -4.01
CA ASN A 68 16.19 -11.85 -3.51
C ASN A 68 15.03 -10.87 -3.80
N MET A 69 13.97 -11.29 -4.50
CA MET A 69 12.92 -10.42 -5.00
C MET A 69 11.52 -10.88 -4.58
N ALA A 70 10.60 -9.94 -4.43
CA ALA A 70 9.18 -10.19 -4.33
C ALA A 70 8.47 -9.19 -5.23
N VAL A 71 7.44 -9.65 -5.95
CA VAL A 71 6.60 -8.80 -6.79
C VAL A 71 5.24 -8.67 -6.10
N VAL A 72 4.72 -7.45 -6.06
CA VAL A 72 3.47 -7.10 -5.38
C VAL A 72 2.73 -6.15 -6.28
N THR A 73 1.43 -6.37 -6.45
CA THR A 73 0.58 -5.43 -7.18
C THR A 73 0.36 -4.15 -6.36
N PRO A 74 0.01 -3.01 -6.99
CA PRO A 74 -0.36 -1.80 -6.25
C PRO A 74 -1.46 -2.03 -5.21
N ASP A 75 -2.48 -2.82 -5.55
CA ASP A 75 -3.62 -3.11 -4.67
C ASP A 75 -3.23 -3.99 -3.49
N GLU A 76 -2.41 -5.02 -3.69
CA GLU A 76 -1.87 -5.82 -2.59
C GLU A 76 -1.02 -4.97 -1.64
N GLY A 77 -0.15 -4.11 -2.18
CA GLY A 77 0.68 -3.22 -1.38
C GLY A 77 -0.17 -2.27 -0.53
N LYS A 78 -1.19 -1.66 -1.15
CA LYS A 78 -2.15 -0.80 -0.46
C LYS A 78 -2.95 -1.53 0.61
N SER A 79 -3.43 -2.75 0.32
CA SER A 79 -4.13 -3.61 1.28
C SER A 79 -3.31 -3.82 2.55
N ILE A 80 -2.04 -4.22 2.40
CA ILE A 80 -1.16 -4.48 3.55
C ILE A 80 -0.92 -3.20 4.38
N VAL A 81 -0.73 -2.06 3.71
CA VAL A 81 -0.58 -0.78 4.40
C VAL A 81 -1.85 -0.42 5.17
N LEU A 82 -3.03 -0.57 4.58
CA LEU A 82 -4.30 -0.27 5.24
C LEU A 82 -4.61 -1.23 6.40
N GLU A 83 -4.27 -2.51 6.25
CA GLU A 83 -4.35 -3.51 7.32
C GLU A 83 -3.47 -3.11 8.52
N TYR A 84 -2.29 -2.53 8.28
CA TYR A 84 -1.47 -1.99 9.37
C TYR A 84 -2.21 -0.90 10.16
N TYR A 85 -3.11 -0.12 9.55
CA TYR A 85 -3.96 0.85 10.27
C TYR A 85 -5.24 0.21 10.85
N GLY A 86 -5.45 -1.09 10.70
CA GLY A 86 -6.66 -1.79 11.17
C GLY A 86 -7.84 -1.68 10.20
N ILE A 87 -7.58 -1.33 8.94
CA ILE A 87 -8.60 -1.24 7.88
C ILE A 87 -8.55 -2.53 7.09
N GLN A 88 -9.63 -3.29 7.12
CA GLN A 88 -9.77 -4.48 6.30
C GLN A 88 -10.26 -4.08 4.91
N THR A 89 -9.43 -4.32 3.90
CA THR A 89 -9.84 -4.35 2.50
C THR A 89 -10.29 -5.76 2.16
N ALA A 90 -11.32 -5.90 1.32
CA ALA A 90 -11.64 -7.22 0.76
C ALA A 90 -10.36 -7.76 0.13
N LYS A 91 -9.88 -8.90 0.63
CA LYS A 91 -8.61 -9.48 0.21
C LYS A 91 -8.66 -9.63 -1.31
N ALA A 92 -7.79 -8.91 -2.03
CA ALA A 92 -7.61 -9.14 -3.44
C ALA A 92 -7.06 -10.56 -3.58
N GLU A 93 -7.94 -11.52 -3.91
CA GLU A 93 -7.49 -12.82 -4.37
C GLU A 93 -6.63 -12.59 -5.61
N PRO A 94 -5.47 -13.25 -5.74
CA PRO A 94 -4.67 -13.11 -6.94
C PRO A 94 -5.54 -13.56 -8.12
N GLU A 95 -5.90 -12.63 -8.99
CA GLU A 95 -6.55 -13.00 -10.25
C GLU A 95 -5.61 -13.97 -10.98
N PRO A 96 -6.11 -15.14 -11.42
CA PRO A 96 -5.29 -16.04 -12.22
C PRO A 96 -4.87 -15.27 -13.48
N VAL A 97 -3.56 -15.03 -13.61
CA VAL A 97 -2.97 -14.55 -14.86
C VAL A 97 -3.28 -15.58 -15.95
N ALA A 98 -4.32 -15.32 -16.73
CA ALA A 98 -4.60 -16.07 -17.94
C ALA A 98 -3.48 -15.76 -18.94
N VAL A 99 -2.43 -16.57 -18.92
CA VAL A 99 -1.41 -16.56 -19.97
C VAL A 99 -2.00 -17.26 -21.20
N GLY A 100 -2.91 -16.58 -21.89
CA GLY A 100 -3.47 -17.01 -23.16
C GLY A 100 -2.66 -16.42 -24.30
N PHE A 101 -1.55 -17.05 -24.68
CA PHE A 101 -1.00 -16.87 -26.03
C PHE A 101 -1.68 -17.89 -26.95
N SER A 102 -2.87 -17.56 -27.45
CA SER A 102 -3.39 -18.19 -28.66
C SER A 102 -2.89 -17.35 -29.84
N VAL A 103 -1.65 -17.60 -30.26
CA VAL A 103 -1.24 -17.24 -31.62
C VAL A 103 -1.35 -18.53 -32.39
N ASP A 104 -2.41 -18.66 -33.17
CA ASP A 104 -2.55 -19.77 -34.10
C ASP A 104 -1.42 -19.65 -35.13
N ILE A 105 -0.66 -20.73 -35.32
CA ILE A 105 0.47 -20.80 -36.27
C ILE A 105 0.05 -20.45 -37.71
N ASP A 106 -1.25 -20.55 -38.00
CA ASP A 106 -1.83 -20.20 -39.29
C ASP A 106 -1.83 -18.69 -39.59
N ASP A 107 -1.63 -17.81 -38.60
CA ASP A 107 -1.46 -16.35 -38.80
C ASP A 107 0.00 -15.94 -39.13
N LEU A 108 0.95 -16.89 -39.13
CA LEU A 108 2.38 -16.66 -39.33
C LEU A 108 2.95 -17.21 -40.66
N LEU A 109 2.11 -17.78 -41.53
CA LEU A 109 2.49 -18.33 -42.84
C LEU A 109 1.78 -17.60 -43.99
#